data_AF-A0A3D1VE47-F1
#
_entry.id   AF-A0A3D1VE47-F1
#
_cell.length_a   1.000
_cell.length_b   1.000
_cell.length_c   1.000
_cell.angle_alpha   90.00
_cell.angle_beta   90.00
_cell.angle_gamma   90.00
#
_symmetry.space_group_name_H-M   'P 1'
#
loop_
_entity.id
_entity.type
_entity.pdbx_description
1 polymer ?
#
loop_
_entity_poly.entity_id
_entity_poly.type
_entity_poly.pdbx_seq_one_letter_code
_entity_poly.pdbx_strand_id
1 'polypeptide(L)'
;MYFRDRHKTITCCYESLMRTICNKYELTQMECDILMFLHGNPECNTAASLVRICKYTKSHVSTSLKRLEQRGLVERQQSATNKKHIELHLTADAQPILADGIAIQKEFAKHALAGISQEEIAVFKSVFDQICNNAEAYLQQNK
;
A
#
# COMPACT_ATOMS: atom_id res chain seq x y z
N MET A 1 -12.41 22.11 -10.66
CA MET A 1 -12.38 20.95 -9.74
C MET A 1 -11.05 20.95 -9.00
N TYR A 2 -11.03 21.17 -7.69
CA TYR A 2 -9.81 21.12 -6.89
C TYR A 2 -9.43 19.66 -6.59
N PHE A 3 -8.89 18.96 -7.59
CA PHE A 3 -8.54 17.53 -7.51
C PHE A 3 -7.67 17.23 -6.29
N ARG A 4 -6.66 18.08 -6.05
CA ARG A 4 -5.71 17.95 -4.93
C ARG A 4 -6.38 17.99 -3.56
N ASP A 5 -7.28 18.95 -3.33
CA ASP A 5 -7.90 19.14 -2.01
C ASP A 5 -8.92 18.03 -1.73
N ARG A 6 -9.68 17.62 -2.74
CA ARG A 6 -10.65 16.52 -2.62
C ARG A 6 -9.97 15.16 -2.40
N HIS A 7 -8.87 14.89 -3.12
CA HIS A 7 -8.06 13.69 -2.91
C HIS A 7 -7.49 13.65 -1.48
N LYS A 8 -7.01 14.79 -0.97
CA LYS A 8 -6.45 14.87 0.39
C LYS A 8 -7.46 14.50 1.47
N THR A 9 -8.74 14.86 1.32
CA THR A 9 -9.78 14.44 2.27
C THR A 9 -9.91 12.91 2.34
N ILE A 10 -9.88 12.25 1.18
CA ILE A 10 -9.99 10.78 1.10
C ILE A 10 -8.77 10.13 1.76
N THR A 11 -7.55 10.58 1.42
CA THR A 11 -6.33 10.01 2.00
C THR A 11 -6.23 10.27 3.48
N CYS A 12 -6.58 11.46 3.97
CA CYS A 12 -6.57 11.76 5.41
C CYS A 12 -7.58 10.92 6.20
N CYS A 13 -8.73 10.56 5.61
CA CYS A 13 -9.68 9.64 6.22
C CYS A 13 -9.05 8.25 6.40
N TYR A 14 -8.42 7.72 5.35
CA TYR A 14 -7.72 6.43 5.41
C TYR A 14 -6.55 6.45 6.41
N GLU A 15 -5.70 7.48 6.36
CA GLU A 15 -4.58 7.67 7.30
C GLU A 15 -5.05 7.77 8.75
N SER A 16 -6.18 8.46 9.00
CA SER A 16 -6.75 8.57 10.35
C SER A 16 -7.18 7.21 10.91
N LEU A 17 -7.78 6.36 10.08
CA LEU A 17 -8.18 5.01 10.50
C LEU A 17 -6.94 4.13 10.69
N MET A 18 -5.98 4.17 9.76
CA MET A 18 -4.76 3.36 9.82
C MET A 18 -3.86 3.74 11.01
N ARG A 19 -3.94 4.98 11.51
CA ARG A 19 -3.22 5.42 12.70
C ARG A 19 -3.52 4.56 13.93
N THR A 20 -4.72 4.00 14.03
CA THR A 20 -5.08 3.10 15.14
C THR A 20 -4.20 1.84 15.16
N ILE A 21 -3.95 1.26 13.98
CA ILE A 21 -3.07 0.09 13.78
C ILE A 21 -1.62 0.50 13.99
N CYS A 22 -1.20 1.62 13.41
CA CYS A 22 0.15 2.16 13.59
C CYS A 22 0.50 2.29 15.09
N ASN A 23 -0.42 2.87 15.88
CA ASN A 23 -0.22 3.01 17.32
C ASN A 23 -0.26 1.67 18.05
N LYS A 24 -1.22 0.79 17.73
CA LYS A 24 -1.37 -0.52 18.38
C LYS A 24 -0.13 -1.42 18.21
N TYR A 25 0.48 -1.37 17.04
CA TYR A 25 1.63 -2.23 16.70
C TYR A 25 2.95 -1.47 16.69
N GLU A 26 2.99 -0.21 17.15
CA GLU A 26 4.18 0.65 17.14
C GLU A 26 4.87 0.68 15.76
N LEU A 27 4.06 0.77 14.70
CA LEU A 27 4.49 0.88 13.31
C LEU A 27 4.33 2.31 12.83
N THR A 28 5.21 2.73 11.93
CA THR A 28 4.99 3.93 11.13
C THR A 28 3.94 3.66 10.05
N GLN A 29 3.33 4.74 9.53
CA GLN A 29 2.38 4.65 8.42
C GLN A 29 2.98 3.90 7.22
N MET A 30 4.24 4.18 6.86
CA MET A 30 4.92 3.52 5.75
C MET A 30 5.13 2.01 6.00
N GLU A 31 5.48 1.63 7.22
CA GLU A 31 5.65 0.21 7.56
C GLU A 31 4.31 -0.54 7.44
N CYS A 32 3.21 0.05 7.91
CA CYS A 32 1.86 -0.49 7.68
C CYS A 32 1.53 -0.55 6.18
N ASP A 33 1.78 0.51 5.42
CA ASP A 33 1.50 0.56 3.99
C ASP A 33 2.29 -0.50 3.22
N ILE A 34 3.55 -0.76 3.58
CA ILE A 34 4.36 -1.85 3.00
C ILE A 34 3.73 -3.21 3.30
N LEU A 35 3.33 -3.49 4.54
CA LEU A 35 2.72 -4.77 4.92
C LEU A 35 1.41 -5.00 4.14
N MET A 36 0.55 -3.99 4.09
CA MET A 36 -0.71 -4.05 3.35
C MET A 36 -0.48 -4.17 1.83
N PHE A 37 0.55 -3.51 1.30
CA PHE A 37 0.90 -3.59 -0.11
C PHE A 37 1.36 -4.99 -0.51
N LEU A 38 2.27 -5.59 0.26
CA LEU A 38 2.78 -6.94 0.01
C LEU A 38 1.65 -7.98 0.10
N HIS A 39 0.72 -7.81 1.04
CA HIS A 39 -0.44 -8.69 1.18
C HIS A 39 -1.38 -8.60 -0.03
N GLY A 40 -1.69 -7.38 -0.48
CA GLY A 40 -2.59 -7.16 -1.61
C GLY A 40 -1.97 -7.46 -2.98
N ASN A 41 -0.64 -7.51 -3.07
CA ASN A 41 0.10 -7.64 -4.33
C ASN A 41 1.25 -8.65 -4.20
N PRO A 42 0.97 -9.96 -4.02
CA PRO A 42 2.01 -10.98 -3.84
C PRO A 42 3.00 -11.06 -5.02
N GLU A 43 2.55 -10.72 -6.23
CA GLU A 43 3.38 -10.66 -7.44
C GLU A 43 4.34 -9.43 -7.46
N CYS A 44 4.09 -8.43 -6.61
CA CYS A 44 4.86 -7.18 -6.53
C CYS A 44 5.75 -7.14 -5.28
N ASN A 45 6.37 -8.27 -4.95
CA ASN A 45 7.10 -8.49 -3.70
C ASN A 45 8.56 -7.98 -3.69
N THR A 46 8.88 -6.85 -4.32
CA THR A 46 10.26 -6.34 -4.37
C THR A 46 10.37 -4.90 -3.85
N ALA A 47 11.55 -4.53 -3.36
CA ALA A 47 11.82 -3.13 -2.98
C ALA A 47 11.68 -2.16 -4.17
N ALA A 48 11.99 -2.62 -5.39
CA ALA A 48 11.78 -1.84 -6.61
C ALA A 48 10.29 -1.59 -6.88
N SER A 49 9.44 -2.61 -6.67
CA SER A 49 7.98 -2.48 -6.78
C SER A 49 7.43 -1.49 -5.76
N LEU A 50 7.89 -1.52 -4.51
CA LEU A 50 7.50 -0.54 -3.47
C LEU A 50 7.86 0.89 -3.88
N VAL A 51 9.07 1.13 -4.38
CA VAL A 51 9.49 2.46 -4.85
C VAL A 51 8.67 2.91 -6.06
N ARG A 52 8.39 1.99 -6.99
CA ARG A 52 7.67 2.31 -8.24
C ARG A 52 6.18 2.55 -8.02
N ILE A 53 5.54 1.74 -7.19
CA ILE A 53 4.08 1.70 -7.04
C ILE A 53 3.65 2.57 -5.86
N CYS A 54 4.24 2.39 -4.68
CA CYS A 54 3.94 3.21 -3.50
C CYS A 54 4.57 4.61 -3.57
N LYS A 55 5.37 4.90 -4.61
CA LYS A 55 6.05 6.18 -4.85
C LYS A 55 6.95 6.65 -3.69
N TYR A 56 7.37 5.74 -2.82
CA TYR A 56 8.32 6.03 -1.74
C TYR A 56 9.76 6.16 -2.26
N THR A 57 10.59 6.89 -1.52
CA THR A 57 12.02 6.99 -1.82
C THR A 57 12.74 5.68 -1.49
N LYS A 58 13.83 5.40 -2.21
CA LYS A 58 14.68 4.21 -1.96
C LYS A 58 15.19 4.15 -0.52
N SER A 59 15.56 5.30 0.05
CA SER A 59 16.08 5.40 1.43
C SER A 59 15.01 5.05 2.47
N HIS A 60 13.78 5.56 2.31
CA HIS A 60 12.69 5.25 3.23
C HIS A 60 12.25 3.78 3.14
N VAL A 61 12.16 3.23 1.92
CA VAL A 61 11.85 1.80 1.73
C VAL A 61 12.92 0.93 2.38
N SER A 62 14.20 1.23 2.18
CA SER A 62 15.30 0.45 2.78
C SER A 62 15.25 0.48 4.32
N THR A 63 15.03 1.67 4.90
CA THR A 63 14.96 1.84 6.36
C THR A 63 13.77 1.08 6.96
N SER A 64 12.58 1.21 6.35
CA SER A 64 11.37 0.54 6.81
C SER A 64 11.46 -0.97 6.68
N LEU A 65 11.97 -1.48 5.55
CA LEU A 65 12.17 -2.92 5.37
C LEU A 65 13.17 -3.50 6.37
N LYS A 66 14.24 -2.78 6.71
CA LYS A 66 15.18 -3.21 7.74
C LYS A 66 14.49 -3.34 9.11
N ARG A 67 13.63 -2.39 9.47
CA ARG A 67 12.86 -2.45 10.73
C ARG A 67 11.83 -3.58 10.73
N LEU A 68 11.09 -3.75 9.64
CA LEU A 68 10.13 -4.84 9.50
C LEU A 68 10.81 -6.22 9.59
N GLU A 69 11.98 -6.38 8.99
CA GLU A 69 12.81 -7.59 9.09
C GLU A 69 13.35 -7.81 10.51
N GLN A 70 13.86 -6.77 11.17
CA GLN A 70 14.28 -6.85 12.58
C GLN A 70 13.15 -7.24 13.52
N ARG A 71 11.91 -6.89 13.16
CA ARG A 71 10.70 -7.25 13.90
C ARG A 71 10.12 -8.61 13.51
N GLY A 72 10.76 -9.33 12.57
CA GLY A 72 10.28 -10.62 12.10
C GLY A 72 8.99 -10.56 11.29
N LEU A 73 8.60 -9.39 10.76
CA LEU A 73 7.34 -9.20 10.01
C LEU A 73 7.50 -9.43 8.50
N VAL A 74 8.72 -9.23 8.00
CA VAL A 74 9.08 -9.42 6.59
C VAL A 74 10.41 -10.17 6.50
N GLU A 75 10.48 -11.15 5.61
CA GLU A 75 11.69 -11.89 5.27
C GLU A 75 12.16 -11.56 3.86
N ARG A 76 13.48 -11.53 3.68
CA ARG A 76 14.12 -11.39 2.37
C ARG A 76 14.60 -12.74 1.88
N GLN A 77 14.07 -13.17 0.74
CA GLN A 77 14.49 -14.40 0.09
C GLN A 77 15.14 -14.09 -1.26
N GLN A 78 16.28 -14.71 -1.56
CA GLN A 78 16.82 -14.67 -2.91
C GLN A 78 15.88 -15.45 -3.83
N SER A 79 15.54 -14.86 -4.97
CA SER A 79 14.72 -15.54 -5.96
C SER A 79 15.41 -16.81 -6.43
N ALA A 80 14.64 -17.89 -6.58
CA ALA A 80 15.15 -19.19 -7.00
C ALA A 80 15.78 -19.15 -8.40
N THR A 81 15.29 -18.26 -9.27
CA THR A 81 15.70 -18.15 -10.68
C THR A 81 16.72 -17.05 -10.93
N ASN A 82 16.78 -16.03 -10.07
CA ASN A 82 17.72 -14.92 -10.20
C ASN A 82 18.26 -14.49 -8.82
N LYS A 83 19.47 -14.92 -8.48
CA LYS A 83 20.13 -14.61 -7.20
C LYS A 83 20.37 -13.12 -6.96
N LYS A 84 20.32 -12.27 -8.01
CA LYS A 84 20.37 -10.80 -7.87
C LYS A 84 19.02 -10.19 -7.48
N HIS A 85 17.96 -10.99 -7.50
CA HIS A 85 16.60 -10.56 -7.22
C HIS A 85 16.23 -10.97 -5.79
N ILE A 86 15.81 -10.00 -4.98
CA ILE A 86 15.40 -10.20 -3.60
C ILE A 86 13.89 -10.02 -3.54
N GLU A 87 13.22 -11.07 -3.08
CA GLU A 87 11.79 -11.11 -2.83
C GLU A 87 11.52 -10.85 -1.35
N LEU A 88 10.41 -10.17 -1.07
CA LEU A 88 9.95 -9.77 0.25
C LEU A 88 8.72 -10.59 0.61
N HIS A 89 8.82 -11.39 1.66
CA HIS A 89 7.74 -12.28 2.09
C HIS A 89 7.22 -11.86 3.45
N LEU A 90 5.90 -11.84 3.61
CA LEU A 90 5.26 -11.61 4.89
C LEU A 90 5.38 -12.87 5.74
N THR A 91 5.70 -12.72 7.02
CA THR A 91 5.80 -13.84 7.95
C THR A 91 4.45 -14.13 8.62
N ALA A 92 4.41 -15.21 9.41
CA ALA A 92 3.26 -15.51 10.26
C ALA A 92 3.01 -14.40 11.31
N ASP A 93 4.06 -13.74 11.79
CA ASP A 93 3.96 -12.67 12.79
C ASP A 93 3.29 -11.39 12.24
N ALA A 94 3.24 -11.24 10.91
CA ALA A 94 2.50 -10.16 10.27
C ALA A 94 0.98 -10.38 10.27
N GLN A 95 0.49 -11.63 10.42
CA GLN A 95 -0.92 -11.96 10.24
C GLN A 95 -1.89 -11.17 11.14
N PRO A 96 -1.60 -10.94 12.45
CA PRO A 96 -2.47 -10.13 13.29
C PRO A 96 -2.59 -8.68 12.79
N ILE A 97 -1.48 -8.10 12.30
CA ILE A 97 -1.44 -6.74 11.77
C ILE A 97 -2.26 -6.66 10.48
N LEU A 98 -2.14 -7.67 9.61
CA LEU A 98 -2.87 -7.75 8.36
C LEU A 98 -4.38 -7.91 8.59
N ALA A 99 -4.79 -8.76 9.54
CA ALA A 99 -6.19 -8.96 9.88
C ALA A 99 -6.85 -7.64 10.33
N ASP A 100 -6.19 -6.90 11.22
CA ASP A 100 -6.64 -5.57 11.65
C ASP A 100 -6.64 -4.58 10.48
N GLY A 101 -5.60 -4.60 9.65
CA GLY A 101 -5.48 -3.76 8.46
C GLY A 101 -6.63 -3.95 7.47
N ILE A 102 -7.00 -5.20 7.22
CA ILE A 102 -8.14 -5.56 6.36
C ILE A 102 -9.45 -5.08 6.98
N ALA A 103 -9.61 -5.17 8.31
CA ALA A 103 -10.79 -4.64 8.98
C ALA A 103 -10.92 -3.13 8.81
N ILE A 104 -9.81 -2.39 8.98
CA ILE A 104 -9.76 -0.94 8.72
C ILE A 104 -10.05 -0.61 7.25
N GLN A 105 -9.53 -1.37 6.28
CA GLN A 105 -9.86 -1.17 4.87
C GLN A 105 -11.36 -1.35 4.59
N LYS A 106 -12.00 -2.34 5.22
CA LYS A 106 -13.45 -2.55 5.12
C LYS A 106 -14.24 -1.41 5.76
N GLU A 107 -13.81 -0.93 6.92
CA GLU A 107 -14.41 0.22 7.59
C GLU A 107 -14.29 1.49 6.74
N PHE A 108 -13.10 1.75 6.21
CA PHE A 108 -12.87 2.85 5.28
C PHE A 108 -13.79 2.76 4.06
N ALA A 109 -13.86 1.60 3.40
CA ALA A 109 -14.72 1.40 2.23
C ALA A 109 -16.20 1.63 2.59
N LYS A 110 -16.66 1.13 3.75
CA LYS A 110 -18.03 1.33 4.24
C LYS A 110 -18.38 2.80 4.40
N HIS A 111 -17.47 3.62 4.93
CA HIS A 111 -17.71 5.05 5.14
C HIS A 111 -17.51 5.89 3.89
N ALA A 112 -16.43 5.65 3.15
CA ALA A 112 -16.06 6.44 1.98
C ALA A 112 -16.99 6.19 0.79
N LEU A 113 -17.58 4.99 0.70
CA LEU A 113 -18.47 4.60 -0.39
C LEU A 113 -19.95 4.53 0.04
N ALA A 114 -20.28 5.06 1.23
CA ALA A 114 -21.64 5.05 1.74
C ALA A 114 -22.61 5.75 0.78
N GLY A 115 -23.69 5.07 0.40
CA GLY A 115 -24.74 5.60 -0.48
C GLY A 115 -24.42 5.53 -1.97
N ILE A 116 -23.30 4.94 -2.38
CA ILE A 116 -22.94 4.71 -3.79
C ILE A 116 -23.35 3.29 -4.18
N SER A 117 -24.01 3.12 -5.34
CA SER A 117 -24.40 1.80 -5.83
C SER A 117 -23.19 0.97 -6.29
N GLN A 118 -23.35 -0.35 -6.41
CA GLN A 118 -22.27 -1.21 -6.93
C GLN A 118 -21.94 -0.91 -8.39
N GLU A 119 -22.95 -0.54 -9.19
CA GLU A 119 -22.78 -0.12 -10.58
C GLU A 119 -21.97 1.17 -10.67
N GLU A 120 -22.29 2.17 -9.84
CA GLU A 120 -21.55 3.43 -9.75
C GLU A 120 -20.10 3.20 -9.30
N ILE A 121 -19.87 2.33 -8.31
CA ILE A 121 -18.51 1.94 -7.88
C ILE A 121 -17.74 1.28 -9.02
N ALA A 122 -18.37 0.39 -9.79
CA ALA A 122 -17.73 -0.29 -10.91
C ALA A 122 -17.32 0.70 -12.02
N VAL A 123 -18.21 1.64 -12.36
CA VAL A 123 -17.92 2.73 -13.31
C VAL A 123 -16.81 3.63 -12.78
N PHE A 124 -16.91 4.06 -11.52
CA PHE A 124 -15.89 4.89 -10.87
C PHE A 124 -14.51 4.23 -10.93
N LYS A 125 -14.42 2.93 -10.57
CA LYS A 125 -13.18 2.18 -10.62
C LYS A 125 -12.56 2.18 -12.01
N SER A 126 -13.35 1.87 -13.04
CA SER A 126 -12.86 1.88 -14.43
C SER A 126 -12.35 3.25 -14.87
N VAL A 127 -13.06 4.32 -14.52
CA VAL A 127 -12.64 5.69 -14.87
C VAL A 127 -11.40 6.11 -14.09
N PHE A 128 -11.36 5.79 -12.79
CA PHE A 128 -10.23 6.11 -11.92
C PHE A 128 -8.96 5.39 -12.35
N ASP A 129 -9.05 4.10 -12.70
CA ASP A 129 -7.94 3.32 -13.22
C ASP A 129 -7.38 3.96 -14.51
N GLN A 130 -8.24 4.43 -15.42
CA GLN A 130 -7.81 5.14 -16.63
C GLN A 130 -7.11 6.46 -16.31
N ILE A 131 -7.62 7.24 -15.34
CA ILE A 131 -6.98 8.49 -14.89
C ILE A 131 -5.58 8.19 -14.34
N CYS A 132 -5.44 7.16 -13.50
CA CYS A 132 -4.16 6.73 -12.95
C CYS A 132 -3.18 6.28 -14.05
N ASN A 133 -3.65 5.48 -15.02
CA ASN A 133 -2.83 5.02 -16.14
C ASN A 133 -2.32 6.20 -17.00
N ASN A 134 -3.16 7.19 -17.28
CA ASN A 134 -2.76 8.39 -18.00
C ASN A 134 -1.68 9.18 -17.25
N ALA A 135 -1.82 9.32 -15.92
CA ALA A 135 -0.83 10.00 -15.09
C ALA A 135 0.50 9.23 -15.02
N GLU A 136 0.45 7.91 -14.88
CA GLU A 136 1.64 7.03 -14.88
C GLU A 136 2.39 7.14 -16.23
N ALA A 137 1.67 7.11 -17.35
CA ALA A 137 2.25 7.25 -18.69
C ALA A 137 2.96 8.60 -18.85
N TYR A 138 2.35 9.70 -18.40
CA TYR A 138 2.97 11.03 -18.42
C TYR A 138 4.27 11.06 -17.58
N LEU A 139 4.25 10.48 -16.38
CA LEU A 139 5.43 10.43 -15.50
C LEU A 139 6.56 9.56 -16.07
N GLN A 140 6.25 8.55 -16.89
CA GLN A 140 7.26 7.72 -17.54
C GLN A 140 7.91 8.42 -18.74
N GLN A 141 7.15 9.24 -19.47
CA GLN A 141 7.65 10.01 -20.62
C GLN A 141 8.50 11.22 -20.22
N ASN A 142 8.28 11.77 -19.02
CA ASN A 142 8.92 12.99 -18.53
C ASN A 142 9.92 12.73 -17.39
N LYS A 143 10.50 11.53 -17.33
CA LYS A 143 11.52 11.12 -16.36
C LYS A 143 12.90 11.01 -16.98
#